data_AF-A0A385Q3Y4-F1
#
_entry.id   AF-A0A385Q3Y4-F1
#
_cell.length_a   1.000
_cell.length_b   1.000
_cell.length_c   1.000
_cell.angle_alpha   90.00
_cell.angle_beta   90.00
_cell.angle_gamma   90.00
#
_symmetry.space_group_name_H-M   'P 1'
#
loop_
_entity.id
_entity.type
_entity.pdbx_description
1 polymer ?
#
loop_
_entity_poly.entity_id
_entity_poly.type
_entity_poly.pdbx_seq_one_letter_code
_entity_poly.pdbx_strand_id
1 'polypeptide(L)'
;MYRYNKDTVGIIRTDYLVKSQNAIENVLKNAEYVILTSGSAVDRAQATKQRDKYIKQLAEIRTYYQALSHVAQQRIELDLDDGANENYAKFQGIEVSI
;
A
#
# COMPACT_ATOMS: atom_id res chain seq x y z
N MET A 1 3.06 -5.16 -24.75
CA MET A 1 1.85 -4.65 -24.04
C MET A 1 1.75 -5.43 -22.74
N TYR A 2 1.74 -4.78 -21.57
CA TYR A 2 1.57 -5.48 -20.29
C TYR A 2 0.13 -5.98 -20.22
N ARG A 3 -0.07 -7.26 -20.54
CA ARG A 3 -1.39 -7.88 -20.49
C ARG A 3 -1.71 -8.15 -19.03
N TYR A 4 -2.89 -7.72 -18.58
CA TYR A 4 -3.39 -8.19 -17.30
C TYR A 4 -3.57 -9.71 -17.39
N ASN A 5 -3.06 -10.41 -16.38
CA ASN A 5 -3.21 -11.84 -16.22
C ASN A 5 -3.47 -12.18 -14.75
N LYS A 6 -3.68 -13.45 -14.44
CA LYS A 6 -3.92 -13.96 -13.08
C LYS A 6 -2.86 -13.59 -12.03
N ASP A 7 -1.67 -13.14 -12.44
CA ASP A 7 -0.59 -12.73 -11.55
C ASP A 7 -0.53 -11.20 -11.35
N THR A 8 -1.39 -10.43 -12.04
CA THR A 8 -1.46 -8.95 -11.98
C THR A 8 -1.57 -8.44 -10.55
N VAL A 9 -2.50 -9.00 -9.76
CA VAL A 9 -2.72 -8.57 -8.37
C VAL A 9 -1.49 -8.88 -7.51
N GLY A 10 -0.83 -10.01 -7.76
CA GLY A 10 0.43 -10.37 -7.13
C GLY A 10 1.55 -9.37 -7.45
N ILE A 11 1.67 -8.95 -8.72
CA ILE A 11 2.61 -7.92 -9.17
C ILE A 11 2.29 -6.57 -8.53
N ILE A 12 1.02 -6.16 -8.45
CA ILE A 12 0.63 -4.91 -7.78
C ILE A 12 1.10 -4.93 -6.32
N ARG A 13 0.91 -6.05 -5.62
CA ARG A 13 1.36 -6.22 -4.23
C ARG A 13 2.88 -6.08 -4.11
N THR A 14 3.66 -6.77 -4.93
CA THR A 14 5.13 -6.78 -4.81
C THR A 14 5.79 -5.53 -5.36
N ASP A 15 5.35 -5.05 -6.52
CA ASP A 15 6.08 -4.05 -7.29
C ASP A 15 5.67 -2.63 -6.94
N TYR A 16 4.50 -2.45 -6.33
CA TYR A 16 3.97 -1.14 -5.96
C TYR A 16 3.79 -1.00 -4.45
N LEU A 17 3.07 -1.95 -3.81
CA LEU A 17 2.73 -1.79 -2.40
C LEU A 17 3.96 -1.95 -1.49
N VAL A 18 4.79 -2.98 -1.70
CA VAL A 18 6.04 -3.17 -0.93
C VAL A 18 7.01 -2.01 -1.15
N LYS A 19 7.15 -1.50 -2.38
CA LYS A 19 8.01 -0.33 -2.66
C LYS A 19 7.52 0.92 -1.92
N SER A 20 6.20 1.13 -1.90
CA SER A 20 5.58 2.24 -1.17
C SER A 20 5.79 2.10 0.34
N GLN A 21 5.62 0.89 0.89
CA GLN A 21 5.90 0.61 2.30
C GLN A 21 7.34 0.98 2.67
N ASN A 22 8.32 0.47 1.91
CA ASN A 22 9.74 0.73 2.15
C ASN A 22 10.07 2.23 2.11
N ALA A 23 9.49 2.96 1.14
CA ALA A 23 9.66 4.41 1.04
C ALA A 23 9.13 5.12 2.29
N ILE A 24 7.93 4.75 2.76
CA ILE A 24 7.31 5.34 3.96
C ILE A 24 8.09 5.01 5.23
N GLU A 25 8.56 3.76 5.38
CA GLU A 25 9.40 3.37 6.51
C GLU A 25 10.71 4.16 6.58
N ASN A 26 11.33 4.46 5.43
CA ASN A 26 12.55 5.26 5.38
C ASN A 26 12.31 6.71 5.84
N VAL A 27 11.25 7.35 5.34
CA VAL A 27 10.92 8.73 5.76
C VAL A 27 10.40 8.80 7.18
N LEU A 28 9.77 7.73 7.69
CA LEU A 28 9.39 7.61 9.09
C LEU A 28 10.62 7.59 10.01
N LYS A 29 11.60 6.74 9.70
CA LYS A 29 12.87 6.69 10.45
C LYS A 29 13.57 8.05 10.49
N ASN A 30 13.56 8.78 9.36
CA ASN A 30 14.12 10.12 9.32
C ASN A 30 13.35 11.10 10.22
N ALA A 31 12.02 11.09 10.18
CA ALA A 31 11.20 11.92 11.06
C ALA A 31 11.46 11.61 12.55
N GLU A 32 11.55 10.34 12.93
CA GLU A 32 11.89 9.91 14.29
C GLU A 32 13.29 10.39 14.71
N TYR A 33 14.27 10.29 13.81
CA TYR A 33 15.61 10.79 14.06
C TYR A 33 15.61 12.31 14.33
N VAL A 34 14.89 13.10 13.53
CA VAL A 34 14.78 14.56 13.73
C VAL A 34 14.11 14.90 15.07
N ILE A 35 13.07 14.14 15.47
CA ILE A 35 12.41 14.31 16.76
C ILE A 35 13.40 14.11 17.92
N LEU A 36 14.28 13.11 17.82
CA LEU A 36 15.23 12.75 18.87
C LEU A 36 16.45 13.68 18.92
N THR A 37 16.89 14.22 17.79
CA THR A 37 18.19 14.89 17.67
C THR A 37 18.13 16.40 17.49
N SER A 38 17.02 16.96 16.98
CA SER A 38 16.93 18.39 16.71
C SER A 38 16.80 19.20 18.00
N GLY A 39 17.62 20.25 18.13
CA GLY A 39 17.49 21.26 19.17
C GLY A 39 16.30 22.21 18.96
N SER A 40 15.80 22.34 17.74
CA SER A 40 14.69 23.23 17.37
C SER A 40 13.33 22.65 17.75
N ALA A 41 12.56 23.38 18.56
CA ALA A 41 11.19 22.98 18.92
C ALA A 41 10.24 22.96 17.70
N VAL A 42 10.47 23.84 16.72
CA VAL A 42 9.67 23.91 15.49
C VAL A 42 9.90 22.67 14.64
N ASP A 43 11.16 22.28 14.46
CA ASP A 43 11.53 21.11 13.64
C ASP A 43 10.99 19.83 14.27
N ARG A 44 11.11 19.68 15.59
CA ARG A 44 10.53 18.54 16.32
C ARG A 44 9.01 18.47 16.16
N ALA A 45 8.31 19.61 16.20
CA ALA A 45 6.86 19.65 16.02
C ALA A 45 6.45 19.28 14.58
N GLN A 46 7.18 19.74 13.57
CA GLN A 46 6.94 19.38 12.17
C GLN A 46 7.21 17.89 11.92
N ALA A 47 8.35 17.38 12.41
CA ALA A 47 8.71 15.97 12.30
C ALA A 47 7.71 15.06 13.01
N THR A 48 7.17 15.49 14.17
CA THR A 48 6.10 14.77 14.88
C THR A 48 4.83 14.63 14.04
N LYS A 49 4.35 15.72 13.42
CA LYS A 49 3.19 15.67 12.51
C LYS A 49 3.44 14.73 11.33
N GLN A 50 4.65 14.76 10.80
CA GLN A 50 5.02 13.95 9.66
C GLN A 50 5.13 12.46 10.01
N ARG A 51 5.68 12.12 11.19
CA ARG A 51 5.66 10.77 11.76
C ARG A 51 4.24 10.24 11.89
N ASP A 52 3.33 11.02 12.49
CA ASP A 52 1.94 10.59 12.70
C ASP A 52 1.20 10.37 11.38
N LYS A 53 1.49 11.18 10.36
CA LYS A 53 1.00 10.94 8.99
C LYS A 53 1.51 9.61 8.43
N TYR A 54 2.80 9.32 8.54
CA TYR A 54 3.38 8.09 8.02
C TYR A 54 2.88 6.83 8.74
N ILE A 55 2.65 6.91 10.06
CA ILE A 55 2.04 5.80 10.81
C ILE A 55 0.66 5.45 10.26
N LYS A 56 -0.18 6.47 9.96
CA LYS A 56 -1.50 6.25 9.36
C LYS A 56 -1.39 5.59 7.97
N GLN A 57 -0.47 6.08 7.14
CA GLN A 57 -0.25 5.50 5.82
C GLN A 57 0.25 4.05 5.88
N LEU A 58 1.10 3.70 6.85
CA LEU A 58 1.53 2.32 7.07
C LEU A 58 0.38 1.41 7.52
N ALA A 59 -0.55 1.92 8.33
CA ALA A 59 -1.75 1.19 8.71
C ALA A 59 -2.63 0.88 7.48
N GLU A 60 -2.86 1.87 6.61
CA GLU A 60 -3.59 1.69 5.36
C GLU A 60 -2.91 0.65 4.45
N ILE A 61 -1.60 0.75 4.27
CA ILE A 61 -0.82 -0.20 3.47
C ILE A 61 -0.99 -1.63 3.99
N ARG A 62 -1.01 -1.85 5.30
CA ARG A 62 -1.22 -3.19 5.87
C ARG A 62 -2.58 -3.76 5.50
N THR A 63 -3.64 -2.96 5.58
CA THR A 63 -4.98 -3.36 5.16
C THR A 63 -5.01 -3.72 3.68
N TYR A 64 -4.42 -2.88 2.81
CA TYR A 64 -4.32 -3.17 1.38
C TYR A 64 -3.47 -4.41 1.09
N TYR A 65 -2.39 -4.64 1.82
CA TYR A 65 -1.53 -5.81 1.63
C TYR A 65 -2.28 -7.10 1.91
N GLN A 66 -3.10 -7.14 2.97
CA GLN A 66 -3.95 -8.29 3.28
C GLN A 66 -4.98 -8.52 2.18
N ALA A 67 -5.68 -7.46 1.75
CA ALA A 67 -6.66 -7.54 0.66
C ALA A 67 -6.04 -8.08 -0.63
N LEU A 68 -4.93 -7.46 -1.09
CA LEU A 68 -4.23 -7.90 -2.30
C LEU A 68 -3.67 -9.31 -2.18
N SER A 69 -3.23 -9.72 -0.98
CA SER A 69 -2.73 -11.08 -0.76
C SER A 69 -3.84 -12.12 -0.91
N HIS A 70 -5.00 -11.85 -0.34
CA HIS A 70 -6.17 -12.71 -0.46
C HIS A 70 -6.62 -12.83 -1.93
N VAL A 71 -6.74 -11.70 -2.63
CA VAL A 71 -7.14 -11.66 -4.04
C VAL A 71 -6.09 -12.32 -4.95
N ALA A 72 -4.80 -12.12 -4.68
CA ALA A 72 -3.74 -12.78 -5.44
C ALA A 72 -3.79 -14.31 -5.31
N GLN A 73 -4.21 -14.85 -4.16
CA GLN A 73 -4.41 -16.30 -3.99
C GLN A 73 -5.58 -16.84 -4.82
N GLN A 74 -6.62 -16.03 -5.03
CA GLN A 74 -7.76 -16.40 -5.87
C GLN A 74 -7.41 -16.44 -7.37
N ARG A 75 -6.27 -15.85 -7.77
CA ARG A 75 -5.75 -15.84 -9.16
C ARG A 75 -6.81 -15.43 -10.19
N ILE A 76 -7.61 -14.42 -9.84
CA ILE A 76 -8.67 -13.89 -10.70
C ILE A 76 -8.06 -13.41 -12.02
N GLU A 77 -8.58 -13.95 -13.11
CA GLU A 77 -8.15 -13.57 -14.45
C GLU A 77 -8.84 -12.26 -14.89
N LEU A 78 -8.03 -11.35 -15.40
CA LEU A 78 -8.46 -10.06 -15.92
C LEU A 78 -8.26 -10.04 -17.42
N ASP A 79 -9.36 -10.04 -18.17
CA ASP A 79 -9.31 -9.87 -19.61
C ASP A 79 -9.63 -8.42 -19.97
N LEU A 80 -8.75 -7.78 -20.74
CA LEU A 80 -8.96 -6.41 -21.22
C LEU A 80 -10.15 -6.33 -22.18
N ASP A 81 -10.49 -7.43 -22.86
CA ASP A 81 -11.57 -7.48 -23.84
C ASP A 81 -12.96 -7.54 -23.18
N ASP A 82 -13.06 -7.99 -21.92
CA ASP A 82 -14.31 -8.01 -21.12
C ASP A 82 -14.77 -6.58 -20.71
N GLY A 83 -13.87 -5.60 -20.79
CA GLY A 83 -14.15 -4.22 -20.39
C GLY A 83 -14.19 -3.98 -18.87
N ALA A 84 -14.31 -2.71 -18.47
CA ALA A 84 -14.18 -2.30 -17.07
C ALA A 84 -15.32 -2.81 -16.18
N ASN A 85 -16.55 -2.88 -16.69
CA ASN A 85 -17.72 -3.26 -15.91
C ASN A 85 -17.68 -4.74 -15.49
N GLU A 86 -17.39 -5.65 -16.42
CA GLU A 86 -17.30 -7.08 -16.12
C GLU A 86 -16.13 -7.40 -15.20
N ASN A 87 -14.97 -6.77 -15.41
CA ASN A 87 -13.82 -6.94 -14.53
C ASN A 87 -14.06 -6.35 -13.14
N TYR A 88 -14.76 -5.24 -13.01
CA TYR A 88 -15.11 -4.66 -11.70
C TYR A 88 -16.04 -5.58 -10.91
N ALA A 89 -16.97 -6.27 -11.59
CA ALA A 89 -17.85 -7.26 -10.98
C ALA A 89 -17.07 -8.45 -10.36
N LYS A 90 -15.96 -8.86 -10.99
CA LYS A 90 -15.09 -9.95 -10.49
C LYS A 90 -14.42 -9.64 -9.14
N PHE A 91 -14.33 -8.37 -8.75
CA PHE A 91 -13.78 -7.94 -7.45
C PHE A 91 -14.85 -7.47 -6.45
N GLN A 92 -16.14 -7.63 -6.76
CA GLN A 92 -17.21 -7.36 -5.80
C GLN A 92 -17.30 -8.50 -4.77
N GLY A 93 -17.43 -8.17 -3.49
CA GLY A 93 -17.60 -9.18 -2.42
C GLY A 93 -16.30 -9.84 -1.95
N ILE A 94 -15.14 -9.22 -2.17
CA ILE A 94 -13.90 -9.67 -1.54
C ILE A 94 -13.97 -9.38 -0.05
N GLU A 95 -14.24 -10.42 0.73
CA GLU A 95 -14.16 -10.38 2.19
C GLU A 95 -12.72 -10.67 2.61
N VAL A 96 -12.07 -9.67 3.18
CA VAL A 96 -10.78 -9.85 3.84
C VAL A 96 -11.08 -10.32 5.25
N SER A 97 -10.84 -11.60 5.56
CA SER A 97 -10.86 -12.07 6.95
C SER A 97 -9.81 -11.28 7.73
N ILE A 98 -10.28 -10.42 8.64
CA ILE A 98 -9.45 -9.60 9.55
C ILE A 98 -8.89 -10.48 10.66
#